data_AF-A0A0A1W5P9-F1
#
_entry.id   AF-A0A0A1W5P9-F1
#
_cell.length_a   1.000
_cell.length_b   1.000
_cell.length_c   1.000
_cell.angle_alpha   90.00
_cell.angle_beta   90.00
_cell.angle_gamma   90.00
#
_symmetry.space_group_name_H-M   'P 1'
#
loop_
_entity.id
_entity.type
_entity.pdbx_description
1 polymer ?
#
loop_
_entity_poly.entity_id
_entity_poly.type
_entity_poly.pdbx_seq_one_letter_code
_entity_poly.pdbx_strand_id
1 'polypeptide(L)'
;MPRHSLDDAAIQRALEMRAAGRSCKTIAKTLGVSIGAVNYQCLRHGVISPHQRRTAVPIQPAAIVGPSGRVQRAFTQADDEQLMALEAAGTGYRAMARQLGRAYSSIRMRLLAIAIREELPA
;
A
#
# COMPACT_ATOMS: atom_id res chain seq x y z
N MET A 1 6.67 22.23 0.08
CA MET A 1 6.88 21.34 -1.08
C MET A 1 5.61 21.36 -1.91
N PRO A 2 5.63 21.88 -3.15
CA PRO A 2 4.48 21.78 -4.04
C PRO A 2 4.11 20.30 -4.23
N ARG A 3 2.81 19.98 -4.14
CA ARG A 3 2.33 18.63 -4.44
C ARG A 3 2.34 18.47 -5.95
N HIS A 4 3.44 17.97 -6.52
CA HIS A 4 3.44 17.53 -7.91
C HIS A 4 2.50 16.33 -8.03
N SER A 5 1.36 16.53 -8.70
CA SER A 5 0.49 15.43 -9.09
C SER A 5 1.20 14.63 -10.17
N LEU A 6 1.20 13.30 -10.05
CA LEU A 6 1.57 12.44 -11.17
C LEU A 6 0.47 12.59 -12.23
N ASP A 7 0.82 13.06 -13.41
CA ASP A 7 -0.03 12.96 -14.60
C ASP A 7 0.00 11.53 -15.15
N ASP A 8 -0.89 11.23 -16.10
CA ASP A 8 -1.02 9.87 -16.64
C ASP A 8 0.27 9.36 -17.28
N ALA A 9 1.05 10.25 -17.91
CA ALA A 9 2.35 9.91 -18.50
C ALA A 9 3.38 9.54 -17.42
N ALA A 10 3.45 10.29 -16.32
CA ALA A 10 4.34 9.97 -15.21
C ALA A 10 3.89 8.72 -14.44
N ILE A 11 2.58 8.46 -14.36
CA ILE A 11 2.06 7.19 -13.83
C ILE A 11 2.57 6.05 -14.69
N GLN A 12 2.34 6.09 -16.00
CA GLN A 12 2.74 5.03 -16.92
C GLN A 12 4.26 4.76 -16.83
N ARG A 13 5.07 5.82 -16.83
CA ARG A 13 6.52 5.70 -16.66
C ARG A 13 6.93 5.10 -15.32
N ALA A 14 6.23 5.44 -14.23
CA ALA A 14 6.47 4.85 -12.92
C ALA A 14 6.19 3.33 -12.92
N LEU A 15 5.09 2.91 -13.57
CA LEU A 15 4.72 1.51 -13.69
C LEU A 15 5.75 0.72 -14.51
N GLU A 16 6.19 1.24 -15.65
CA GLU A 16 7.25 0.63 -16.47
C GLU A 16 8.56 0.47 -15.70
N MET A 17 8.99 1.53 -15.00
CA MET A 17 10.19 1.46 -14.18
C MET A 17 10.04 0.43 -13.04
N ARG A 18 8.84 0.30 -12.46
CA ARG A 18 8.58 -0.69 -11.41
C ARG A 18 8.64 -2.12 -11.94
N ALA A 19 8.00 -2.37 -13.08
CA ALA A 19 8.04 -3.66 -13.79
C ALA A 19 9.49 -4.03 -14.18
N ALA A 20 10.31 -3.04 -14.54
CA ALA A 20 11.74 -3.20 -14.80
C ALA A 20 12.60 -3.39 -13.53
N GLY A 21 12.00 -3.55 -12.34
CA GLY A 21 12.73 -3.85 -11.11
C GLY A 21 13.18 -2.64 -10.30
N ARG A 22 12.88 -1.40 -10.71
CA ARG A 22 13.31 -0.22 -9.95
C ARG A 22 12.56 -0.08 -8.62
N SER A 23 13.27 0.41 -7.60
CA SER A 23 12.70 0.70 -6.29
C SER A 23 11.79 1.93 -6.35
N CYS A 24 10.72 1.97 -5.53
CA CYS A 24 9.86 3.16 -5.42
C CYS A 24 10.64 4.43 -5.04
N LYS A 25 11.72 4.29 -4.25
CA LYS A 25 12.64 5.40 -3.91
C LYS A 25 13.35 5.94 -5.14
N THR A 26 13.87 5.06 -5.99
CA THR A 26 14.54 5.44 -7.24
C THR A 26 13.56 6.14 -8.18
N ILE A 27 12.38 5.55 -8.40
CA ILE A 27 11.35 6.09 -9.29
C ILE A 27 10.89 7.47 -8.80
N ALA A 28 10.62 7.61 -7.50
CA ALA A 28 10.22 8.88 -6.90
C ALA A 28 11.26 9.98 -7.12
N LYS A 29 12.55 9.65 -6.94
CA LYS A 29 13.66 10.58 -7.23
C LYS A 29 13.72 10.96 -8.70
N THR A 30 13.54 10.00 -9.61
CA THR A 30 13.56 10.24 -11.06
C THR A 30 12.42 11.12 -11.53
N LEU A 31 11.23 10.96 -10.96
CA LEU A 31 10.03 11.69 -11.38
C LEU A 31 9.77 12.96 -10.56
N GLY A 32 10.55 13.24 -9.52
CA GLY A 32 10.36 14.42 -8.66
C GLY A 32 9.09 14.35 -7.80
N VAL A 33 8.63 13.14 -7.44
CA VAL A 33 7.41 12.92 -6.66
C VAL A 33 7.69 12.19 -5.35
N SER A 34 6.68 12.07 -4.48
CA SER A 34 6.83 11.32 -3.24
C SER A 34 6.87 9.81 -3.46
N ILE A 35 7.63 9.09 -2.62
CA ILE A 35 7.68 7.62 -2.61
C ILE A 35 6.28 7.02 -2.41
N GLY A 36 5.47 7.63 -1.53
CA GLY A 36 4.10 7.19 -1.27
C GLY A 36 3.19 7.28 -2.49
N ALA A 37 3.34 8.34 -3.32
CA ALA A 37 2.58 8.48 -4.56
C ALA A 37 2.92 7.36 -5.55
N VAL A 38 4.21 7.08 -5.76
CA VAL A 38 4.65 5.97 -6.61
C VAL A 38 4.14 4.64 -6.07
N ASN A 39 4.31 4.38 -4.78
CA ASN A 39 3.88 3.14 -4.16
C ASN A 39 2.37 2.92 -4.32
N TYR A 40 1.57 3.94 -4.07
CA TYR A 40 0.13 3.89 -4.26
C TYR A 40 -0.26 3.58 -5.71
N GLN A 41 0.38 4.20 -6.70
CA GLN A 41 0.09 3.91 -8.11
C GLN A 41 0.49 2.49 -8.49
N CYS A 42 1.66 2.01 -8.06
CA CYS A 42 2.08 0.63 -8.32
C CYS A 42 1.09 -0.38 -7.73
N LEU A 43 0.69 -0.20 -6.47
CA LEU A 43 -0.28 -1.07 -5.80
C LEU A 43 -1.65 -1.03 -6.47
N ARG A 44 -2.14 0.18 -6.80
CA ARG A 44 -3.45 0.35 -7.46
C ARG A 44 -3.53 -0.32 -8.82
N HIS A 45 -2.42 -0.38 -9.55
CA HIS A 45 -2.33 -0.97 -10.89
C HIS A 45 -1.81 -2.41 -10.90
N GLY A 46 -1.62 -3.05 -9.73
CA GLY A 46 -1.13 -4.43 -9.69
C GLY A 46 0.33 -4.61 -10.11
N VAL A 47 1.12 -3.53 -10.19
CA VAL A 47 2.50 -3.61 -10.73
C VAL A 47 3.48 -3.92 -9.62
N ILE A 48 3.97 -5.16 -9.64
CA ILE A 48 4.94 -5.70 -8.71
C ILE A 48 6.34 -5.64 -9.33
N SER A 49 7.37 -5.41 -8.50
CA SER A 49 8.75 -5.50 -8.96
C SER A 49 9.18 -6.97 -9.06
N PRO A 50 9.93 -7.39 -10.09
CA PRO A 50 10.49 -8.74 -10.21
C PRO A 50 11.41 -9.13 -9.04
N HIS A 51 11.92 -8.16 -8.27
CA HIS A 51 12.75 -8.38 -7.10
C HIS A 51 11.97 -8.37 -5.78
N GLN A 52 10.67 -8.10 -5.81
CA GLN A 52 9.82 -8.16 -4.64
C GLN A 52 9.54 -9.64 -4.30
N ARG A 53 9.65 -9.98 -3.02
CA ARG A 53 9.39 -11.32 -2.49
C ARG A 53 8.58 -11.20 -1.21
N ARG A 54 7.79 -12.23 -0.91
CA ARG A 54 7.15 -12.33 0.40
C ARG A 54 8.23 -12.60 1.45
N THR A 55 8.13 -11.93 2.60
CA THR A 55 8.99 -12.27 3.74
C THR A 55 8.49 -13.59 4.33
N ALA A 56 9.36 -14.62 4.34
CA ALA A 56 9.04 -15.93 4.88
C ALA A 56 8.85 -15.93 6.41
N VAL A 57 9.50 -14.99 7.10
CA VAL A 57 9.41 -14.85 8.56
C VAL A 57 8.15 -14.05 8.92
N PRO A 58 7.25 -14.61 9.74
CA PRO A 58 6.14 -13.83 10.29
C PRO A 58 6.70 -12.72 11.18
N ILE A 59 6.55 -11.47 10.76
CA ILE A 59 6.89 -10.31 11.58
C ILE A 59 5.77 -10.17 12.61
N GLN A 60 6.12 -10.18 13.90
CA GLN A 60 5.16 -9.89 14.97
C GLN A 60 4.62 -8.47 14.77
N PRO A 61 3.29 -8.29 14.67
CA PRO A 61 2.69 -6.99 14.41
C PRO A 61 2.93 -6.07 15.61
N ALA A 62 3.88 -5.15 15.47
CA ALA A 62 4.22 -4.14 16.48
C ALA A 62 3.61 -2.78 16.13
N ALA A 63 3.13 -2.08 17.15
CA ALA A 63 2.70 -0.70 16.97
C ALA A 63 3.90 0.20 16.64
N ILE A 64 3.73 1.11 15.67
CA ILE A 64 4.79 2.03 15.26
C ILE A 64 4.47 3.41 15.83
N VAL A 65 5.41 4.01 16.54
CA VAL A 65 5.30 5.41 16.98
C VAL A 65 5.81 6.31 15.86
N GLY A 66 4.92 7.11 15.27
CA GLY A 66 5.30 8.07 14.24
C GLY A 66 6.07 9.27 14.80
N PRO A 67 6.68 10.12 13.95
CA PRO A 67 7.42 11.32 14.38
C PRO A 67 6.59 12.31 15.21
N SER A 68 5.27 12.28 15.08
CA SER A 68 4.34 13.12 15.86
C SER A 68 3.94 12.50 17.20
N GLY A 69 4.58 11.42 17.65
CA GLY A 69 4.23 10.68 18.86
C GLY A 69 2.94 9.84 18.76
N ARG A 70 2.26 9.85 17.60
CA ARG A 70 1.03 9.07 17.41
C ARG A 70 1.38 7.60 17.20
N VAL A 71 0.74 6.74 17.98
CA VAL A 71 0.87 5.28 17.88
C VAL A 71 -0.01 4.76 16.74
N GLN A 72 0.61 4.09 15.78
CA GLN A 72 -0.08 3.37 14.71
C GLN A 72 -0.19 1.89 15.10
N ARG A 73 -1.42 1.45 15.42
CA ARG A 73 -1.71 0.04 15.72
C ARG A 73 -1.50 -0.81 14.47
N ALA A 74 -0.70 -1.86 14.58
CA ALA A 74 -0.51 -2.84 13.51
C ALA A 74 -1.85 -3.51 13.11
N PHE A 75 -1.94 -3.97 11.88
CA PHE A 75 -3.04 -4.85 11.45
C PHE A 75 -2.73 -6.27 11.92
N THR A 76 -3.72 -6.89 12.54
CA THR A 76 -3.67 -8.32 12.89
C THR A 76 -4.21 -9.16 11.73
N GLN A 77 -4.02 -10.48 11.79
CA GLN A 77 -4.68 -11.38 10.86
C GLN A 77 -6.21 -11.29 10.96
N ALA A 78 -6.76 -11.17 12.19
CA ALA A 78 -8.20 -10.99 12.39
C ALA A 78 -8.71 -9.68 11.76
N ASP A 79 -7.93 -8.60 11.80
CA ASP A 79 -8.29 -7.36 11.09
C ASP A 79 -8.35 -7.59 9.57
N ASP A 80 -7.41 -8.37 9.00
CA ASP A 80 -7.37 -8.69 7.56
C ASP A 80 -8.58 -9.55 7.17
N GLU A 81 -8.91 -10.58 7.94
CA GLU A 81 -10.07 -11.45 7.72
C GLU A 81 -11.37 -10.65 7.76
N GLN A 82 -11.51 -9.76 8.75
CA GLN A 82 -12.68 -8.87 8.84
C GLN A 82 -12.73 -7.88 7.66
N LEU A 83 -11.59 -7.35 7.22
CA LEU A 83 -11.51 -6.48 6.05
C LEU A 83 -11.97 -7.18 4.77
N MET A 84 -11.48 -8.39 4.52
CA MET A 84 -11.84 -9.19 3.36
C MET A 84 -13.33 -9.54 3.37
N ALA A 85 -13.88 -9.91 4.54
CA ALA A 85 -15.31 -10.19 4.67
C ALA A 85 -16.18 -8.96 4.36
N LEU A 86 -15.78 -7.77 4.85
CA LEU A 86 -16.50 -6.52 4.57
C LEU A 86 -16.40 -6.12 3.10
N GLU A 87 -15.25 -6.37 2.45
CA GLU A 87 -15.06 -6.10 1.03
C GLU A 87 -15.93 -7.02 0.17
N ALA A 88 -15.93 -8.32 0.48
CA ALA A 88 -16.79 -9.31 -0.19
C ALA A 88 -18.29 -8.96 -0.04
N ALA A 89 -18.68 -8.37 1.09
CA ALA A 89 -20.04 -7.85 1.31
C ALA A 89 -20.33 -6.52 0.58
N GLY A 90 -19.40 -5.98 -0.20
CA GLY A 90 -19.54 -4.71 -0.92
C GLY A 90 -19.50 -3.47 -0.03
N THR A 91 -18.98 -3.58 1.19
CA THR A 91 -18.95 -2.46 2.13
C THR A 91 -17.98 -1.38 1.66
N GLY A 92 -18.43 -0.13 1.58
CA GLY A 92 -17.55 0.98 1.23
C GLY A 92 -16.46 1.24 2.28
N TYR A 93 -15.28 1.67 1.84
CA TYR A 93 -14.12 1.91 2.72
C TYR A 93 -14.39 2.86 3.91
N ARG A 94 -15.29 3.84 3.77
CA ARG A 94 -15.67 4.74 4.87
C ARG A 94 -16.44 4.01 5.98
N ALA A 95 -17.30 3.06 5.62
CA ALA A 95 -18.02 2.24 6.58
C ALA A 95 -17.07 1.25 7.27
N MET A 96 -16.20 0.58 6.51
CA MET A 96 -15.14 -0.27 7.05
C MET A 96 -14.26 0.48 8.06
N ALA A 97 -13.83 1.70 7.71
CA ALA A 97 -13.01 2.54 8.58
C ALA A 97 -13.68 2.84 9.92
N ARG A 98 -14.99 3.15 9.91
CA ARG A 98 -15.77 3.37 11.14
C ARG A 98 -15.89 2.09 11.96
N GLN A 99 -16.16 0.97 11.31
CA GLN A 99 -16.34 -0.32 11.99
C GLN A 99 -15.06 -0.83 12.64
N LEU A 100 -13.91 -0.66 11.99
CA LEU A 100 -12.61 -1.10 12.49
C LEU A 100 -11.90 -0.06 13.39
N GLY A 101 -12.46 1.16 13.48
CA GLY A 101 -11.84 2.27 14.21
C GLY A 101 -10.50 2.70 13.62
N ARG A 102 -10.38 2.68 12.28
CA ARG A 102 -9.12 2.98 11.56
C ARG A 102 -9.32 4.08 10.54
N ALA A 103 -8.23 4.72 10.12
CA ALA A 103 -8.29 5.74 9.07
C ALA A 103 -8.68 5.13 7.71
N TYR A 104 -9.52 5.84 6.96
CA TYR A 104 -9.92 5.46 5.60
C TYR A 104 -8.74 5.12 4.69
N SER A 105 -7.69 5.95 4.70
CA SER A 105 -6.48 5.73 3.90
C SER A 105 -5.74 4.46 4.31
N SER A 106 -5.77 4.12 5.59
CA SER A 106 -5.14 2.91 6.13
C SER A 106 -5.88 1.65 5.66
N ILE A 107 -7.22 1.66 5.70
CA ILE A 107 -8.06 0.57 5.17
C ILE A 107 -7.77 0.33 3.70
N ARG A 108 -7.82 1.40 2.89
CA ARG A 108 -7.59 1.32 1.45
C ARG A 108 -6.20 0.76 1.11
N MET A 109 -5.16 1.26 1.76
CA MET A 109 -3.79 0.78 1.54
C MET A 109 -3.63 -0.66 2.01
N ARG A 110 -4.35 -1.09 3.06
CA ARG A 110 -4.28 -2.46 3.56
C ARG A 110 -4.91 -3.45 2.58
N LEU A 111 -6.09 -3.16 2.03
CA LEU A 111 -6.72 -4.03 1.02
C LEU A 111 -5.84 -4.21 -0.21
N LEU A 112 -5.26 -3.12 -0.74
CA LEU A 112 -4.31 -3.21 -1.85
C LEU A 112 -3.07 -4.05 -1.49
N ALA A 113 -2.56 -3.92 -0.26
CA ALA A 113 -1.42 -4.71 0.19
C ALA A 113 -1.76 -6.20 0.36
N ILE A 114 -2.99 -6.54 0.76
CA ILE A 114 -3.47 -7.92 0.85
C ILE A 114 -3.53 -8.53 -0.54
N ALA A 115 -4.17 -7.85 -1.50
CA ALA A 115 -4.29 -8.31 -2.89
C ALA A 115 -2.90 -8.61 -3.51
N ILE A 116 -1.96 -7.66 -3.38
CA ILE A 116 -0.59 -7.87 -3.87
C ILE A 116 0.14 -9.01 -3.16
N ARG A 117 -0.12 -9.23 -1.86
CA ARG A 117 0.52 -10.32 -1.12
C ARG A 117 0.10 -11.69 -1.66
N GLU A 118 -1.13 -11.83 -2.14
CA GLU A 118 -1.63 -13.08 -2.74
C GLU A 118 -1.01 -13.36 -4.11
N GLU A 119 -0.59 -12.32 -4.84
CA GLU A 119 0.07 -12.42 -6.14
C GLU A 119 1.59 -12.64 -6.06
N LEU A 120 2.21 -12.37 -4.91
CA LEU A 120 3.66 -12.51 -4.74
C LEU A 120 4.09 -13.99 -4.68
N PRO A 121 5.16 -14.37 -5.39
CA PRO A 121 5.73 -15.72 -5.24
C PRO A 121 6.24 -15.92 -3.81
N ALA A 122 6.08 -17.16 -3.33
CA ALA A 122 6.45 -17.59 -1.97
C ALA A 122 7.93 -17.40 -1.65
#